data_AF-A0A1I5ECX7-F1
#
_entry.id   AF-A0A1I5ECX7-F1
#
_cell.length_a   1.000
_cell.length_b   1.000
_cell.length_c   1.000
_cell.angle_alpha   90.00
_cell.angle_beta   90.00
_cell.angle_gamma   90.00
#
_symmetry.space_group_name_H-M   'P 1'
#
loop_
_entity.id
_entity.type
_entity.pdbx_description
1 polymer ?
#
loop_
_entity_poly.entity_id
_entity_poly.type
_entity_poly.pdbx_seq_one_letter_code
_entity_poly.pdbx_strand_id
1 'polypeptide(L)'
;KRKGIDEAVNYLTGKAEYLRYDTALERGWPIATGIIEGACRHLVKDRLDITGARWGLSGAEAVLKLRAVRANGDFDAYWAWHQQQEFIRNHQARYRDQVIPTA
;
A
#
# COMPACT_ATOMS: atom_id res chain seq x y z
N LYS A 1 -29.02 -7.54 -32.99
CA LYS A 1 -27.67 -6.93 -32.84
C LYS A 1 -26.95 -7.66 -31.71
N ARG A 2 -25.73 -8.18 -31.91
CA ARG A 2 -24.96 -8.98 -30.92
C ARG A 2 -23.93 -8.16 -30.12
N LYS A 3 -24.15 -6.85 -29.99
CA LYS A 3 -23.19 -5.87 -29.48
C LYS A 3 -22.46 -6.31 -28.19
N GLY A 4 -23.18 -6.81 -27.19
CA GLY A 4 -22.54 -7.27 -25.94
C GLY A 4 -21.63 -8.49 -26.10
N ILE A 5 -21.96 -9.40 -27.01
CA ILE A 5 -21.10 -10.55 -27.35
C ILE A 5 -19.85 -10.05 -28.08
N ASP A 6 -20.02 -9.15 -29.04
CA ASP A 6 -18.91 -8.60 -29.81
C ASP A 6 -17.94 -7.81 -28.90
N GLU A 7 -18.48 -7.04 -27.94
CA GLU A 7 -17.70 -6.34 -26.91
C GLU A 7 -16.93 -7.31 -25.99
N ALA A 8 -17.58 -8.37 -25.52
CA ALA A 8 -16.93 -9.38 -24.68
C ALA A 8 -15.81 -10.12 -25.42
N VAL A 9 -16.05 -10.51 -26.68
CA VAL A 9 -15.04 -11.15 -27.53
C VAL A 9 -13.84 -10.23 -27.75
N ASN A 10 -14.08 -8.96 -28.07
CA ASN A 10 -13.02 -7.98 -28.26
C ASN A 10 -12.19 -7.77 -26.98
N TYR A 11 -12.86 -7.68 -25.83
CA TYR A 11 -12.19 -7.53 -24.54
C TYR A 11 -11.30 -8.74 -24.22
N LEU A 12 -11.84 -9.96 -24.31
CA LEU A 12 -11.09 -11.18 -24.00
C LEU A 12 -9.95 -11.41 -24.98
N THR A 13 -10.19 -11.21 -26.28
CA THR A 13 -9.15 -11.36 -27.32
C THR A 13 -8.02 -10.36 -27.10
N GLY A 14 -8.33 -9.09 -26.81
CA GLY A 14 -7.33 -8.07 -26.51
C GLY A 14 -6.59 -8.28 -25.18
N LYS A 15 -7.07 -9.18 -24.32
CA LYS A 15 -6.45 -9.53 -23.03
C LYS A 15 -5.90 -10.94 -22.99
N ALA A 16 -5.87 -11.67 -24.11
CA ALA A 16 -5.50 -13.08 -24.15
C ALA A 16 -4.16 -13.39 -23.47
N GLU A 17 -3.15 -12.51 -23.59
CA GLU A 17 -1.85 -12.66 -22.92
C GLU A 17 -1.96 -12.73 -21.39
N TYR A 18 -2.94 -12.02 -20.81
CA TYR A 18 -3.20 -11.97 -19.36
C TYR A 18 -4.13 -13.09 -18.88
N LEU A 19 -4.71 -13.87 -19.79
CA LEU A 19 -5.68 -14.94 -19.49
C LEU A 19 -5.05 -16.33 -19.48
N ARG A 20 -3.72 -16.42 -19.45
CA ARG A 20 -2.95 -17.68 -19.32
C ARG A 20 -3.06 -18.26 -17.91
N TYR A 21 -4.27 -18.62 -17.51
CA TYR A 21 -4.59 -19.10 -16.18
C TYR A 21 -3.93 -20.44 -15.87
N ASP A 22 -3.73 -21.29 -16.89
CA ASP A 22 -2.92 -22.51 -16.81
C ASP A 22 -1.52 -22.20 -16.25
N THR A 23 -0.82 -21.25 -16.88
CA THR A 23 0.53 -20.86 -16.50
C THR A 23 0.55 -20.15 -15.15
N ALA A 24 -0.46 -19.33 -14.86
CA ALA A 24 -0.58 -18.67 -13.56
C ALA A 24 -0.79 -19.68 -12.42
N LEU A 25 -1.66 -20.68 -12.62
CA LEU A 25 -1.92 -21.74 -11.64
C LEU A 25 -0.70 -22.63 -11.42
N GLU A 26 -0.01 -23.04 -12.49
CA GLU A 26 1.25 -23.80 -12.39
C GLU A 26 2.32 -23.06 -11.57
N ARG A 27 2.36 -21.73 -11.69
CA ARG A 27 3.31 -20.87 -10.96
C ARG A 27 2.82 -20.45 -9.56
N GLY A 28 1.63 -20.87 -9.15
CA GLY A 28 1.01 -20.46 -7.88
C GLY A 28 0.67 -18.96 -7.82
N TRP A 29 0.50 -18.30 -8.97
CA TRP A 29 0.11 -16.90 -9.01
C TRP A 29 -1.37 -16.73 -8.66
N PRO A 30 -1.74 -15.69 -7.91
CA PRO A 30 -3.13 -15.42 -7.59
C PRO A 30 -3.90 -15.05 -8.85
N ILE A 31 -4.92 -15.85 -9.18
CA ILE A 31 -5.85 -15.58 -10.30
C ILE A 31 -7.13 -14.87 -9.86
N ALA A 32 -7.40 -14.84 -8.56
CA ALA A 32 -8.56 -14.19 -7.96
C ALA A 32 -8.16 -12.83 -7.36
N THR A 33 -9.02 -11.84 -7.55
CA THR A 33 -8.82 -10.48 -7.02
C THR A 33 -9.16 -10.35 -5.53
N GLY A 34 -9.73 -11.38 -4.89
CA GLY A 34 -10.25 -11.30 -3.53
C GLY A 34 -9.25 -10.82 -2.47
N ILE A 35 -7.98 -11.24 -2.57
CA ILE A 35 -6.92 -10.77 -1.66
C ILE A 35 -6.64 -9.28 -1.89
N ILE A 36 -6.61 -8.84 -3.15
CA ILE A 36 -6.39 -7.44 -3.51
C ILE A 36 -7.57 -6.57 -3.06
N GLU A 37 -8.80 -7.02 -3.32
CA GLU A 37 -10.02 -6.34 -2.90
C GLU A 37 -10.16 -6.28 -1.38
N GLY A 38 -9.78 -7.35 -0.69
CA GLY A 38 -9.71 -7.42 0.76
C GLY A 38 -8.73 -6.38 1.31
N ALA A 39 -7.52 -6.32 0.75
CA ALA A 39 -6.52 -5.32 1.12
C ALA A 39 -7.01 -3.89 0.84
N CYS A 40 -7.57 -3.61 -0.34
CA CYS A 40 -8.13 -2.30 -0.66
C CYS A 40 -9.27 -1.90 0.28
N ARG A 41 -10.15 -2.84 0.64
CA ARG A 41 -11.22 -2.57 1.61
C ARG A 41 -10.66 -2.20 2.98
N HIS A 42 -9.77 -3.02 3.52
CA HIS A 42 -9.28 -2.85 4.90
C HIS A 42 -8.23 -1.75 5.03
N LEU A 43 -7.28 -1.64 4.09
CA LEU A 43 -6.18 -0.67 4.18
C LEU A 43 -6.49 0.68 3.55
N VAL A 44 -7.32 0.73 2.50
CA VAL A 44 -7.59 1.97 1.76
C VAL A 44 -8.91 2.57 2.19
N LYS A 45 -10.02 1.86 1.97
CA LYS A 45 -11.38 2.43 2.08
C LYS A 45 -11.69 3.02 3.44
N ASP A 46 -11.40 2.29 4.52
CA ASP A 46 -11.74 2.75 5.89
C ASP A 46 -11.15 4.10 6.28
N ARG A 47 -10.13 4.59 5.56
CA ARG A 47 -9.48 5.88 5.86
C ARG A 47 -9.58 6.88 4.73
N LEU A 48 -9.40 6.43 3.48
CA LEU A 48 -9.30 7.30 2.32
C LEU A 48 -10.66 7.55 1.65
N ASP A 49 -11.63 6.65 1.81
CA ASP A 49 -12.96 6.70 1.18
C ASP A 49 -14.04 7.22 2.18
N ILE A 50 -13.68 8.23 2.96
CA ILE A 50 -14.59 8.89 3.91
C ILE A 50 -15.10 10.19 3.30
N THR A 51 -16.41 10.44 3.43
CA THR A 51 -17.05 11.68 2.96
C THR A 51 -16.33 12.93 3.47
N GLY A 52 -15.99 13.83 2.55
CA GLY A 52 -15.32 15.09 2.87
C GLY A 52 -13.81 14.99 3.08
N ALA A 53 -13.22 13.80 3.03
CA ALA A 53 -11.77 13.65 3.10
C ALA A 53 -11.09 14.18 1.82
N ARG A 54 -9.97 14.89 1.99
CA ARG A 54 -9.12 15.35 0.90
C ARG A 54 -7.71 14.86 1.13
N TRP A 55 -7.11 14.30 0.09
CA TRP A 55 -5.80 13.69 0.17
C TRP A 55 -4.92 14.18 -0.96
N GLY A 56 -3.72 14.66 -0.61
CA GLY A 56 -2.62 14.70 -1.57
C GLY A 56 -1.98 13.32 -1.67
N LEU A 57 -1.36 13.01 -2.81
CA LEU A 57 -0.73 11.70 -3.05
C LEU A 57 0.28 11.33 -1.96
N SER A 58 1.16 12.26 -1.61
CA SER A 58 2.19 12.05 -0.57
C SER A 58 1.58 11.75 0.80
N GLY A 59 0.52 12.47 1.19
CA GLY A 59 -0.16 12.27 2.46
C GLY A 59 -0.93 10.94 2.49
N ALA A 60 -1.63 10.60 1.40
CA ALA A 60 -2.31 9.32 1.27
C ALA A 60 -1.33 8.15 1.39
N GLU A 61 -0.21 8.21 0.67
CA GLU A 61 0.81 7.16 0.69
C GLU A 61 1.44 6.99 2.07
N ALA A 62 1.79 8.08 2.75
CA ALA A 62 2.34 8.03 4.11
C ALA A 62 1.36 7.36 5.10
N VAL A 63 0.08 7.71 5.02
CA VAL A 63 -0.97 7.09 5.85
C VAL A 63 -1.14 5.62 5.52
N LEU A 64 -1.19 5.24 4.23
CA LEU A 64 -1.32 3.84 3.83
C LEU A 64 -0.13 2.99 4.31
N LYS A 65 1.09 3.49 4.21
CA LYS A 65 2.29 2.82 4.74
C LYS A 65 2.17 2.57 6.24
N LEU A 66 1.76 3.58 7.01
CA LEU A 66 1.56 3.43 8.46
C LEU A 66 0.46 2.42 8.79
N ARG A 67 -0.64 2.41 8.02
CA ARG A 67 -1.72 1.43 8.19
C ARG A 67 -1.26 0.02 7.88
N ALA A 68 -0.44 -0.17 6.84
CA ALA A 68 0.12 -1.48 6.50
C ALA A 68 1.03 -2.02 7.61
N VAL A 69 1.94 -1.18 8.13
CA VAL A 69 2.79 -1.53 9.29
C VAL A 69 1.94 -1.99 10.48
N ARG A 70 0.85 -1.27 10.77
CA ARG A 70 -0.06 -1.64 11.86
C ARG A 70 -0.82 -2.93 11.60
N ALA A 71 -1.33 -3.12 10.38
CA ALA A 71 -2.06 -4.33 10.00
C ALA A 71 -1.19 -5.59 10.06
N ASN A 72 0.11 -5.46 9.80
CA ASN A 72 1.08 -6.54 9.91
C ASN A 72 1.52 -6.83 11.36
N GLY A 73 1.18 -5.96 12.32
CA GLY A 73 1.65 -6.08 13.71
C GLY A 73 3.03 -5.49 13.99
N ASP A 74 3.62 -4.80 13.00
CA ASP A 74 5.00 -4.29 13.06
C ASP A 74 5.12 -2.88 13.68
N PHE A 75 4.02 -2.36 14.24
CA PHE A 75 3.95 -0.96 14.67
C PHE A 75 4.97 -0.61 15.75
N ASP A 76 5.14 -1.45 16.76
CA ASP A 76 6.04 -1.15 17.88
C ASP A 76 7.51 -1.12 17.43
N ALA A 77 7.92 -2.07 16.59
CA ALA A 77 9.25 -2.12 16.00
C ALA A 77 9.52 -0.89 15.12
N TYR A 78 8.56 -0.54 14.25
CA TYR A 78 8.63 0.66 13.44
C TYR A 78 8.71 1.93 14.28
N TRP A 79 7.91 2.03 15.35
CA TRP A 79 7.83 3.22 16.19
C TRP A 79 9.12 3.47 16.98
N ALA A 80 9.74 2.41 17.49
CA ALA A 80 11.05 2.50 18.13
C ALA A 80 12.13 3.01 17.15
N TRP A 81 12.16 2.43 15.94
CA TRP A 81 13.06 2.88 14.88
C TRP A 81 12.80 4.34 14.49
N HIS A 82 11.54 4.72 14.29
CA HIS A 82 11.14 6.07 13.89
C HIS A 82 11.60 7.12 14.91
N GLN A 83 11.40 6.86 16.21
CA GLN A 83 11.87 7.76 17.27
C GLN A 83 13.39 7.95 17.24
N GLN A 84 14.15 6.87 17.04
CA GLN A 84 15.61 6.96 16.93
C GLN A 84 16.03 7.79 15.71
N GLN A 85 15.36 7.62 14.57
CA GLN A 85 15.64 8.41 13.37
C GLN A 85 15.30 9.89 13.56
N GLU A 86 14.16 10.21 14.17
CA GLU A 86 13.76 11.59 14.45
C GLU A 86 14.71 12.26 15.44
N PHE A 87 15.19 11.52 16.43
CA PHE A 87 16.24 11.99 17.35
C PHE A 87 17.53 12.34 16.60
N ILE A 88 18.02 11.47 15.71
CA ILE A 88 19.22 11.73 14.91
C ILE A 88 19.02 12.95 14.00
N ARG A 89 17.91 13.01 13.26
CA ARG A 89 17.65 14.08 12.28
C ARG A 89 17.45 15.44 12.93
N ASN A 90 16.63 15.51 13.98
CA ASN A 90 16.13 16.78 14.50
C ASN A 90 16.83 17.22 15.78
N HIS A 91 17.24 16.28 16.63
CA HIS A 91 17.78 16.59 17.94
C HIS A 91 19.31 16.59 17.93
N GLN A 92 19.94 15.50 17.48
CA GLN A 92 21.40 15.37 17.44
C GLN A 92 22.07 16.43 16.54
N ALA A 93 21.44 16.76 15.39
CA ALA A 93 21.94 17.78 14.47
C ALA A 93 21.97 19.21 15.04
N ARG A 94 21.29 19.47 16.18
CA ARG A 94 21.24 20.80 16.82
C ARG A 94 22.37 21.04 17.81
N TYR A 95 23.14 20.01 18.17
CA TYR A 95 24.25 20.12 19.11
C TYR A 95 25.59 20.23 18.38
N ARG A 96 26.50 21.05 18.93
CA ARG A 96 27.89 21.12 18.47
C ARG A 96 28.52 19.73 18.65
N ASP A 97 29.18 19.24 17.61
CA ASP A 97 29.79 17.91 17.54
C ASP A 97 28.81 16.73 17.63
N GLN A 98 27.50 16.96 17.47
CA GLN A 98 26.46 15.91 17.56
C GLN A 98 26.39 15.21 18.93
N VAL A 99 26.93 15.84 19.97
CA VAL A 99 26.93 15.33 21.35
C VAL A 99 25.83 16.02 22.15
N ILE A 100 24.90 15.23 22.68
CA ILE A 100 23.83 15.74 23.56
C ILE A 100 24.38 15.75 24.99
N PRO A 101 24.42 16.92 25.67
CA PRO A 101 24.86 16.99 27.05
C PRO A 101 23.92 16.21 27.96
N THR A 102 24.44 15.28 28.73
CA THR A 102 23.74 14.64 29.84
C THR A 102 23.65 15.63 31.01
N ALA A 103 22.47 15.74 31.62
CA ALA A 103 22.26 16.51 32.85
C ALA A 103 22.93 15.84 34.05
#